data_AF-A0A382H563-F1
#
_entry.id   AF-A0A382H563-F1
#
_cell.length_a   1.000
_cell.length_b   1.000
_cell.length_c   1.000
_cell.angle_alpha   90.00
_cell.angle_beta   90.00
_cell.angle_gamma   90.00
#
_symmetry.space_group_name_H-M   'P 1'
#
loop_
_entity.id
_entity.type
_entity.pdbx_description
1 polymer ?
#
loop_
_entity_poly.entity_id
_entity_poly.type
_entity_poly.pdbx_seq_one_letter_code
_entity_poly.pdbx_strand_id
1 'polypeptide(L)' 'MANEEQVNHIKQGVKKWNQWRDQNNDIKSDLSQADLRETQLQNADLSNTNLNKAKLQF' A
#
# COMPACT_ATOMS: atom_id res chain seq x y z
N MET A 1 -12.23 4.46 2.00
CA MET A 1 -12.19 3.12 1.38
C MET A 1 -10.93 3.14 0.55
N ALA A 2 -10.07 2.14 0.70
CA ALA A 2 -8.79 2.13 0.00
C ALA A 2 -8.96 2.36 -1.50
N ASN A 3 -8.01 3.07 -2.11
CA ASN A 3 -7.98 3.21 -3.55
C ASN A 3 -7.58 1.84 -4.15
N GLU A 4 -8.43 1.28 -5.01
CA GLU A 4 -8.22 -0.04 -5.60
C GLU A 4 -6.94 -0.11 -6.44
N GLU A 5 -6.55 0.97 -7.12
CA GLU A 5 -5.29 1.03 -7.87
C GLU A 5 -4.08 0.90 -6.94
N GLN A 6 -4.10 1.63 -5.81
CA GLN A 6 -3.03 1.60 -4.82
C GLN A 6 -2.93 0.22 -4.15
N VAL A 7 -4.08 -0.38 -3.83
CA VAL A 7 -4.15 -1.76 -3.30
C VAL A 7 -3.60 -2.76 -4.32
N ASN A 8 -3.90 -2.58 -5.60
CA ASN A 8 -3.37 -3.45 -6.65
C ASN A 8 -1.84 -3.30 -6.80
N HIS A 9 -1.30 -2.08 -6.74
CA HIS A 9 0.16 -1.86 -6.78
C HIS A 9 0.89 -2.59 -5.64
N ILE A 10 0.37 -2.50 -4.42
CA ILE A 10 1.01 -3.15 -3.27
C ILE A 10 0.82 -4.68 -3.26
N LYS A 11 -0.32 -5.18 -3.76
CA LYS A 11 -0.54 -6.62 -3.96
C LYS A 11 0.35 -7.23 -5.04
N GLN A 12 0.73 -6.46 -6.05
CA GLN A 12 1.71 -6.88 -7.06
C GLN A 12 3.15 -6.93 -6.51
N GLY A 13 3.37 -6.44 -5.29
CA GLY A 13 4.61 -6.58 -4.53
C GLY A 13 5.26 -5.23 -4.20
N VAL A 14 6.09 -5.26 -3.16
CA VAL A 14 6.80 -4.10 -2.61
C VAL A 14 7.60 -3.31 -3.64
N LYS A 15 8.23 -3.99 -4.61
CA LYS A 15 9.00 -3.32 -5.66
C LYS A 15 8.13 -2.38 -6.50
N LYS A 16 6.96 -2.86 -6.92
CA LYS A 16 6.01 -2.07 -7.71
C LYS A 16 5.39 -0.96 -6.88
N TRP A 17 5.07 -1.24 -5.62
CA TRP A 17 4.60 -0.23 -4.68
C TRP A 17 5.61 0.91 -4.51
N ASN A 18 6.87 0.57 -4.22
CA ASN A 18 7.92 1.57 -4.01
C ASN A 18 8.21 2.37 -5.29
N GLN A 19 8.18 1.75 -6.47
CA GLN A 19 8.31 2.46 -7.75
C GLN A 19 7.15 3.43 -7.99
N TRP A 20 5.92 3.00 -7.74
CA TRP A 20 4.74 3.86 -7.85
C TRP A 20 4.81 5.02 -6.85
N ARG A 21 5.26 4.74 -5.62
CA ARG A 21 5.46 5.73 -4.56
C ARG A 21 6.53 6.76 -4.86
N ASP A 22 7.63 6.35 -5.48
CA ASP A 22 8.70 7.25 -5.92
C ASP A 22 8.19 8.25 -6.96
N GLN A 23 7.37 7.78 -7.90
CA GLN A 23 6.74 8.61 -8.93
C GLN A 23 5.58 9.47 -8.42
N ASN A 24 4.95 9.08 -7.31
CA ASN A 24 3.73 9.69 -6.78
C ASN A 24 3.91 10.11 -5.30
N ASN A 25 5.07 10.66 -4.95
CA ASN A 25 5.42 11.02 -3.57
C ASN A 25 4.48 12.10 -2.96
N ASP A 26 3.86 12.92 -3.80
CA ASP A 26 2.89 13.95 -3.41
C ASP A 26 1.48 13.39 -3.17
N ILE A 27 1.21 12.18 -3.70
CA ILE A 27 -0.10 11.53 -3.58
C ILE A 27 -0.23 10.86 -2.22
N LYS A 28 -1.21 11.33 -1.44
CA LYS A 28 -1.60 10.69 -0.19
C LYS A 28 -2.16 9.30 -0.47
N SER A 29 -1.39 8.28 -0.12
CA SER A 29 -1.79 6.88 -0.27
C SER A 29 -2.89 6.54 0.75
N ASP A 30 -4.01 5.99 0.30
CA ASP A 30 -5.08 5.48 1.15
C ASP A 30 -5.28 3.97 0.92
N LEU A 31 -4.75 3.19 1.87
CA LEU A 31 -4.94 1.75 1.98
C LEU A 31 -5.90 1.41 3.13
N SER A 32 -6.75 2.35 3.55
CA SER A 32 -7.68 2.12 4.65
C SER A 32 -8.71 1.04 4.32
N GLN A 33 -8.90 0.11 5.26
CA GLN A 33 -9.76 -1.07 5.07
C GLN A 33 -9.31 -2.02 3.94
N ALA A 34 -8.12 -1.81 3.35
CA ALA A 34 -7.59 -2.72 2.35
C ALA A 34 -7.31 -4.09 2.96
N ASP A 35 -7.58 -5.14 2.19
CA ASP A 35 -7.17 -6.50 2.55
C ASP A 35 -5.78 -6.78 1.97
N LEU A 36 -4.76 -6.67 2.82
CA LEU A 36 -3.35 -6.90 2.50
C LEU A 36 -2.80 -8.15 3.19
N ARG A 37 -3.69 -9.06 3.63
CA ARG A 37 -3.30 -10.37 4.15
C ARG A 37 -2.52 -11.13 3.07
N GLU A 38 -1.53 -11.92 3.49
CA GLU A 38 -0.61 -12.65 2.61
C GLU A 38 0.26 -11.79 1.68
N THR A 39 0.13 -10.46 1.74
CA THR A 39 0.98 -9.55 0.97
C THR A 39 2.28 -9.33 1.72
N GLN A 40 3.42 -9.57 1.06
CA GLN A 40 4.71 -9.21 1.62
C GLN A 40 4.83 -7.68 1.63
N LEU A 41 4.79 -7.08 2.82
CA LEU A 41 4.98 -5.63 3.02
C LEU A 41 6.38 -5.29 3.55
N GLN A 42 7.26 -6.29 3.64
CA GLN A 42 8.62 -6.10 4.12
C GLN A 42 9.38 -5.16 3.18
N ASN A 43 9.88 -4.04 3.72
CA ASN A 43 10.51 -2.94 2.98
C ASN A 43 9.56 -2.08 2.11
N ALA A 44 8.25 -2.17 2.29
CA ALA A 44 7.29 -1.29 1.62
C ALA A 44 7.35 0.12 2.19
N ASP A 45 7.47 1.12 1.31
CA ASP A 45 7.35 2.53 1.70
C ASP A 45 5.89 2.89 1.96
N LEU A 46 5.46 2.69 3.21
CA LEU A 46 4.13 3.06 3.68
C LEU A 46 4.11 4.46 4.34
N SER A 47 5.14 5.29 4.10
CA SER A 47 5.22 6.64 4.67
C SER A 47 4.00 7.47 4.21
N ASN A 48 3.39 8.23 5.11
CA ASN A 48 2.18 9.02 4.80
C ASN A 48 0.99 8.22 4.22
N THR A 49 0.98 6.88 4.35
CA THR A 49 -0.12 6.03 3.91
C THR A 49 -1.17 5.87 5.01
N ASN A 50 -2.43 6.10 4.67
CA ASN A 50 -3.53 5.78 5.58
C ASN A 50 -3.78 4.26 5.58
N LEU A 51 -3.42 3.61 6.69
CA LEU A 51 -3.61 2.17 6.91
C LEU A 51 -4.78 1.88 7.88
N ASN A 52 -5.66 2.85 8.10
CA ASN A 52 -6.73 2.71 9.09
C ASN A 52 -7.64 1.52 8.75
N LYS A 53 -7.80 0.59 9.69
CA LYS A 53 -8.54 -0.69 9.52
C LYS A 53 -8.01 -1.60 8.39
N ALA A 54 -6.81 -1.35 7.85
CA ALA A 54 -6.19 -2.26 6.90
C ALA A 54 -5.99 -3.64 7.55
N LYS A 55 -6.31 -4.71 6.83
CA LYS A 55 -6.08 -6.07 7.29
C LYS A 55 -4.65 -6.46 6.93
N LEU A 56 -3.76 -6.36 7.90
CA LEU A 56 -2.39 -6.87 7.83
C LEU A 56 -2.37 -8.20 8.58
N GLN A 57 -1.68 -9.20 8.03
CA GLN A 57 -1.38 -10.43 8.77
C GLN A 57 -0.01 -10.24 9.42
N PHE A 58 0.07 -10.39 10.75
CA PHE A 58 1.32 -10.33 11.51
C PHE A 58 2.06 -11.68 11.45
#